data_AF-A0A6L8SXU2-F1
#
_entry.id   AF-A0A6L8SXU2-F1
#
_cell.length_a   1.000
_cell.length_b   1.000
_cell.length_c   1.000
_cell.angle_alpha   90.00
_cell.angle_beta   90.00
_cell.angle_gamma   90.00
#
_symmetry.space_group_name_H-M   'P 1'
#
loop_
_entity.id
_entity.type
_entity.pdbx_description
1 polymer ?
#
loop_
_entity_poly.entity_id
_entity_poly.type
_entity_poly.pdbx_seq_one_letter_code
_entity_poly.pdbx_strand_id
1 'polypeptide(L)'
;MRNIKDSTFPENILEEIGINKVSEKKIDYSRLTDDQVNGLLYAISQMKRRDSIILLCRYEDKMTYKEIGERFSITSERVLQLVAKGLRKLRHPVRYCYIIWGYETYTQMLSERRMQLAALKREEIEKSGSDILQTDVSVLQLTIRTWNILNRNGIHTLGELISILAEDKEGLGIRIGRNSLSEVVCKLEELGLLSDC
;
A
#
# COMPACT_ATOMS: atom_id res chain seq x y z
N MET A 1 22.10 18.69 -12.48
CA MET A 1 21.89 17.36 -11.87
C MET A 1 23.15 16.99 -11.12
N ARG A 2 23.06 16.52 -9.87
CA ARG A 2 24.24 16.04 -9.13
C ARG A 2 24.87 14.87 -9.90
N ASN A 3 26.20 14.77 -9.85
CA ASN A 3 26.89 13.60 -10.34
C ASN A 3 26.46 12.39 -9.51
N ILE A 4 25.82 11.40 -10.14
CA ILE A 4 25.32 10.22 -9.42
C ILE A 4 26.46 9.41 -8.79
N LYS A 5 27.67 9.47 -9.38
CA LYS A 5 28.84 8.72 -8.91
C LYS A 5 29.35 9.21 -7.55
N ASP A 6 29.20 10.51 -7.27
CA ASP A 6 29.66 11.14 -6.03
C ASP A 6 28.56 11.20 -4.95
N SER A 7 27.38 10.67 -5.25
CA SER A 7 26.21 10.72 -4.37
C SER A 7 26.17 9.55 -3.39
N THR A 8 25.55 9.74 -2.23
CA THR A 8 25.43 8.71 -1.18
C THR A 8 23.98 8.28 -1.04
N PHE A 9 23.73 6.97 -1.07
CA PHE A 9 22.43 6.41 -0.73
C PHE A 9 22.28 6.31 0.79
N PRO A 10 21.11 6.61 1.39
CA PRO A 10 19.85 7.01 0.76
C PRO A 10 19.64 8.53 0.58
N GLU A 11 20.60 9.37 0.98
CA GLU A 11 20.48 10.84 0.93
C GLU A 11 20.11 11.34 -0.48
N ASN A 12 20.81 10.84 -1.49
CA ASN A 12 20.67 11.24 -2.89
C ASN A 12 19.25 11.08 -3.46
N ILE A 13 18.56 9.99 -3.14
CA ILE A 13 17.19 9.74 -3.58
C ILE A 13 16.21 10.61 -2.80
N LEU A 14 16.44 10.84 -1.50
CA LEU A 14 15.55 11.66 -0.67
C LEU A 14 15.58 13.14 -1.05
N GLU A 15 16.75 13.64 -1.42
CA GLU A 15 16.88 14.98 -2.00
C GLU A 15 16.11 15.13 -3.31
N GLU A 16 16.13 14.10 -4.15
CA GLU A 16 15.43 14.11 -5.44
C GLU A 16 13.91 13.88 -5.30
N ILE A 17 13.48 13.08 -4.32
CA ILE A 17 12.06 12.98 -3.94
C ILE A 17 11.58 14.32 -3.42
N GLY A 18 12.38 14.99 -2.59
CA GLY A 18 12.07 16.29 -2.01
C GLY A 18 10.95 16.25 -0.98
N ILE A 19 10.92 15.21 -0.13
CA ILE A 19 9.88 14.99 0.90
C ILE A 19 9.70 16.23 1.77
N ASN A 20 10.79 16.83 2.25
CA ASN A 20 10.76 18.05 3.05
C ASN A 20 10.05 19.23 2.37
N LYS A 21 9.82 19.22 1.05
CA LYS A 21 9.04 20.27 0.35
C LYS A 21 7.54 20.01 0.37
N VAL A 22 7.12 18.76 0.59
CA VAL A 22 5.73 18.31 0.51
C VAL A 22 5.19 17.80 1.85
N SER A 23 6.04 17.61 2.86
CA SER A 23 5.67 17.23 4.22
C SER A 23 5.80 18.39 5.20
N GLU A 24 4.92 18.38 6.21
CA GLU A 24 4.99 19.30 7.35
C GLU A 24 6.20 18.98 8.25
N LYS A 25 6.50 17.69 8.42
CA LYS A 25 7.66 17.21 9.17
C LYS A 25 8.92 17.26 8.31
N LYS A 26 9.96 17.92 8.81
CA LYS A 26 11.29 17.94 8.18
C LYS A 26 12.14 16.81 8.75
N ILE A 27 12.82 16.09 7.87
CA ILE A 27 13.80 15.07 8.24
C ILE A 27 15.18 15.49 7.74
N ASP A 28 16.21 15.17 8.52
CA ASP A 28 17.61 15.34 8.11
C ASP A 28 18.02 14.11 7.29
N TYR A 29 18.18 14.28 5.98
CA TYR A 29 18.51 13.18 5.08
C TYR A 29 19.92 12.59 5.32
N SER A 30 20.80 13.33 6.00
CA SER A 30 22.15 12.86 6.33
C SER A 30 22.21 11.99 7.58
N ARG A 31 21.13 12.00 8.38
CA ARG A 31 21.06 11.35 9.71
C ARG A 31 19.76 10.59 9.90
N LEU A 32 19.45 9.69 8.97
CA LEU A 32 18.30 8.81 9.08
C LEU A 32 18.54 7.71 10.13
N THR A 33 17.47 7.30 10.79
CA THR A 33 17.47 6.07 11.59
C THR A 33 17.36 4.84 10.69
N ASP A 34 17.79 3.67 11.19
CA ASP A 34 17.64 2.41 10.46
C ASP A 34 16.17 2.14 10.09
N ASP A 35 15.23 2.48 10.97
CA ASP A 35 13.79 2.34 10.71
C ASP A 35 13.33 3.22 9.53
N GLN A 36 13.86 4.45 9.41
CA GLN A 36 13.58 5.34 8.27
C GLN A 36 14.17 4.82 6.97
N VAL A 37 15.37 4.23 7.01
CA VAL A 37 15.98 3.56 5.85
C VAL A 37 15.13 2.35 5.43
N ASN A 38 14.71 1.52 6.37
CA ASN A 38 13.79 0.41 6.13
C ASN A 38 12.46 0.90 5.53
N GLY A 39 11.95 2.03 6.01
CA GLY A 39 10.76 2.70 5.47
C GLY A 39 10.89 3.11 4.01
N LEU A 40 12.06 3.65 3.62
CA LEU A 40 12.37 3.95 2.22
C LEU A 40 12.44 2.68 1.37
N LEU A 41 13.17 1.66 1.82
CA LEU A 41 13.30 0.39 1.09
C LEU A 41 11.92 -0.28 0.92
N TYR A 42 11.08 -0.25 1.95
CA TYR A 42 9.70 -0.70 1.87
C TYR A 42 8.89 0.12 0.87
N ALA A 43 8.93 1.46 0.93
CA ALA A 43 8.21 2.31 -0.01
C ALA A 43 8.64 2.08 -1.48
N ILE A 44 9.91 1.74 -1.71
CA ILE A 44 10.44 1.34 -3.01
C ILE A 44 9.92 -0.03 -3.42
N SER A 45 9.87 -1.01 -2.51
CA SER A 45 9.41 -2.37 -2.78
C SER A 45 7.91 -2.43 -3.15
N GLN A 46 7.10 -1.45 -2.71
CA GLN A 46 5.69 -1.30 -3.10
C GLN A 46 5.47 -0.89 -4.58
N MET A 47 6.53 -0.80 -5.41
CA MET A 47 6.40 -0.60 -6.85
C MET A 47 6.45 -1.94 -7.59
N LYS A 48 6.24 -1.92 -8.92
CA LYS A 48 6.50 -3.13 -9.71
C LYS A 48 7.97 -3.50 -9.54
N ARG A 49 8.28 -4.77 -9.31
CA ARG A 49 9.65 -5.26 -9.06
C ARG A 49 10.69 -4.65 -10.02
N ARG A 50 10.40 -4.59 -11.32
CA ARG A 50 11.27 -3.97 -12.32
C ARG A 50 11.49 -2.47 -12.09
N ASP A 51 10.43 -1.72 -11.79
CA ASP A 51 10.49 -0.28 -11.51
C ASP A 51 11.33 -0.01 -10.24
N SER A 52 11.17 -0.85 -9.20
CA SER A 52 11.95 -0.78 -7.95
C SER A 52 13.44 -0.99 -8.21
N ILE A 53 13.80 -2.06 -8.94
CA ILE A 53 15.20 -2.38 -9.23
C ILE A 53 15.85 -1.28 -10.08
N ILE A 54 15.15 -0.74 -11.08
CA ILE A 54 15.67 0.38 -11.89
C ILE A 54 16.00 1.59 -11.01
N LEU A 55 15.17 1.86 -10.00
CA LEU A 55 15.40 2.95 -9.05
C LEU A 55 16.63 2.69 -8.19
N LEU A 56 16.78 1.48 -7.64
CA LEU A 56 17.97 1.10 -6.86
C LEU A 56 19.24 1.10 -7.74
N CYS A 57 19.19 0.63 -8.98
CA CYS A 57 20.31 0.73 -9.91
C CYS A 57 20.76 2.18 -10.09
N ARG A 58 19.81 3.13 -10.11
CA ARG A 58 20.11 4.55 -10.27
C ARG A 58 20.76 5.14 -9.02
N TYR A 59 20.16 4.95 -7.85
CA TYR A 59 20.55 5.67 -6.63
C TYR A 59 21.49 4.90 -5.71
N GLU A 60 21.34 3.58 -5.63
CA GLU A 60 22.15 2.70 -4.79
C GLU A 60 23.39 2.22 -5.57
N ASP A 61 23.22 1.62 -6.75
CA ASP A 61 24.33 1.14 -7.59
C ASP A 61 25.04 2.29 -8.36
N LYS A 62 24.51 3.52 -8.29
CA LYS A 62 25.04 4.72 -8.96
C LYS A 62 25.23 4.55 -10.48
N MET A 63 24.34 3.80 -11.12
CA MET A 63 24.37 3.61 -12.57
C MET A 63 23.80 4.83 -13.30
N THR A 64 24.37 5.12 -14.46
CA THR A 64 23.84 6.10 -15.42
C THR A 64 22.62 5.53 -16.14
N TYR A 65 21.78 6.40 -16.71
CA TYR A 65 20.62 5.93 -17.49
C TYR A 65 21.01 5.07 -18.69
N LYS A 66 22.21 5.29 -19.25
CA LYS A 66 22.77 4.47 -20.33
C LYS A 66 23.12 3.07 -19.83
N GLU A 67 23.89 2.96 -18.74
CA GLU A 67 24.27 1.67 -18.14
C GLU A 67 23.02 0.85 -17.72
N ILE A 68 22.00 1.51 -17.16
CA ILE A 68 20.72 0.86 -16.81
C ILE A 68 19.97 0.43 -18.07
N GLY A 69 19.96 1.27 -19.11
CA GLY A 69 19.31 0.97 -20.38
C GLY A 69 19.88 -0.29 -21.02
N GLU A 70 21.21 -0.41 -21.05
CA GLU A 70 21.93 -1.59 -21.52
C GLU A 70 21.56 -2.83 -20.68
N ARG A 71 21.62 -2.74 -19.34
CA ARG A 71 21.29 -3.84 -18.40
C ARG A 71 19.86 -4.38 -18.59
N PHE A 72 18.89 -3.50 -18.87
CA PHE A 72 17.48 -3.87 -19.00
C PHE A 72 16.99 -3.94 -20.45
N SER A 73 17.90 -3.81 -21.43
CA SER A 73 17.61 -3.78 -22.86
C SER A 73 16.48 -2.78 -23.22
N ILE A 74 16.58 -1.56 -22.69
CA ILE A 74 15.64 -0.44 -22.95
C ILE A 74 16.41 0.85 -23.20
N THR A 75 15.76 1.83 -23.83
CA THR A 75 16.38 3.13 -24.10
C THR A 75 16.63 3.91 -22.80
N SER A 76 17.69 4.73 -22.78
CA SER A 76 17.99 5.64 -21.66
C SER A 76 16.82 6.56 -21.33
N GLU A 77 16.10 7.03 -22.35
CA GLU A 77 14.88 7.83 -22.20
C GLU A 77 13.79 7.04 -21.44
N ARG A 78 13.62 5.76 -21.77
CA ARG A 78 12.69 4.91 -21.04
C ARG A 78 13.09 4.74 -19.57
N VAL A 79 14.38 4.60 -19.29
CA VAL A 79 14.89 4.57 -17.91
C VAL A 79 14.56 5.87 -17.18
N LEU A 80 14.83 7.02 -17.79
CA LEU A 80 14.52 8.34 -17.22
C LEU A 80 13.03 8.45 -16.84
N GLN A 81 12.13 8.04 -17.74
CA GLN A 81 10.69 8.05 -17.49
C GLN A 81 10.29 7.16 -16.32
N LEU A 82 10.90 5.97 -16.21
CA LEU A 82 10.63 5.02 -15.12
C LEU A 82 11.15 5.55 -13.78
N VAL A 83 12.35 6.16 -13.75
CA VAL A 83 12.89 6.81 -12.56
C VAL A 83 12.00 7.97 -12.12
N ALA A 84 11.63 8.86 -13.04
CA ALA A 84 10.73 9.98 -12.74
C ALA A 84 9.36 9.52 -12.22
N LYS A 85 8.82 8.43 -12.78
CA LYS A 85 7.60 7.79 -12.29
C LYS A 85 7.77 7.22 -10.88
N GLY A 86 8.91 6.57 -10.59
CA GLY A 86 9.24 6.05 -9.27
C GLY A 86 9.30 7.15 -8.21
N LEU A 87 10.04 8.24 -8.50
CA LEU A 87 10.12 9.41 -7.61
C LEU A 87 8.75 10.04 -7.35
N ARG A 88 7.90 10.17 -8.38
CA ARG A 88 6.52 10.66 -8.20
C ARG A 88 5.70 9.78 -7.26
N LYS A 89 5.86 8.45 -7.34
CA LYS A 89 5.19 7.54 -6.41
C LYS A 89 5.71 7.75 -4.99
N LEU A 90 7.01 7.86 -4.79
CA LEU A 90 7.59 8.07 -3.45
C LEU A 90 7.14 9.39 -2.80
N ARG A 91 6.72 10.40 -3.58
CA ARG A 91 6.09 11.63 -3.06
C ARG A 91 4.64 11.48 -2.60
N HIS A 92 3.99 10.33 -2.81
CA HIS A 92 2.63 10.12 -2.34
C HIS A 92 2.60 10.03 -0.80
N PRO A 93 1.63 10.67 -0.10
CA PRO A 93 1.58 10.71 1.37
C PRO A 93 1.76 9.37 2.05
N VAL A 94 0.98 8.36 1.64
CA VAL A 94 1.08 7.01 2.18
C VAL A 94 2.50 6.42 2.08
N ARG A 95 3.26 6.75 1.02
CA ARG A 95 4.61 6.21 0.83
C ARG A 95 5.66 7.00 1.59
N TYR A 96 5.61 8.33 1.56
CA TYR A 96 6.59 9.12 2.32
C TYR A 96 6.38 8.99 3.82
N CYS A 97 5.18 8.62 4.31
CA CYS A 97 4.97 8.38 5.74
C CYS A 97 5.88 7.26 6.27
N TYR A 98 6.06 6.16 5.52
CA TYR A 98 7.03 5.12 5.90
C TYR A 98 8.46 5.68 5.99
N ILE A 99 8.82 6.65 5.15
CA ILE A 99 10.15 7.27 5.15
C ILE A 99 10.32 8.23 6.34
N ILE A 100 9.31 9.07 6.60
CA ILE A 100 9.37 10.09 7.65
C ILE A 100 9.36 9.45 9.04
N TRP A 101 8.45 8.50 9.24
CA TRP A 101 8.21 7.89 10.54
C TRP A 101 9.04 6.63 10.78
N GLY A 102 9.49 5.98 9.71
CA GLY A 102 10.10 4.65 9.78
C GLY A 102 9.09 3.55 9.53
N TYR A 103 9.58 2.38 9.10
CA TYR A 103 8.75 1.25 8.73
C TYR A 103 7.98 0.67 9.92
N GLU A 104 8.70 0.26 10.96
CA GLU A 104 8.13 -0.37 12.16
C GLU A 104 7.17 0.59 12.85
N THR A 105 7.65 1.82 13.09
CA THR A 105 6.87 2.87 13.73
C THR A 105 5.57 3.15 12.98
N TYR A 106 5.64 3.38 11.66
CA TYR A 106 4.43 3.70 10.90
C TYR A 106 3.50 2.49 10.77
N THR A 107 4.04 1.27 10.66
CA THR A 107 3.24 0.04 10.60
C THR A 107 2.49 -0.17 11.92
N GLN A 108 3.14 0.04 13.06
CA GLN A 108 2.51 -0.02 14.37
C GLN A 108 1.38 1.02 14.49
N MET A 109 1.66 2.29 14.14
CA MET A 109 0.65 3.35 14.15
C MET A 109 -0.57 3.04 13.28
N LEU A 110 -0.35 2.47 12.08
CA LEU A 110 -1.44 2.04 11.20
C LEU A 110 -2.24 0.89 11.82
N SER A 111 -1.56 -0.06 12.46
CA SER A 111 -2.20 -1.18 13.16
C SER A 111 -3.08 -0.70 14.31
N GLU A 112 -2.54 0.15 15.19
CA GLU A 112 -3.26 0.73 16.32
C GLU A 112 -4.49 1.54 15.85
N ARG A 113 -4.33 2.34 14.79
CA ARG A 113 -5.45 3.08 14.19
C ARG A 113 -6.53 2.14 13.64
N ARG A 114 -6.15 1.04 12.99
CA ARG A 114 -7.10 0.02 12.51
C ARG A 114 -7.85 -0.63 13.67
N MET A 115 -7.15 -0.99 14.75
CA MET A 115 -7.76 -1.56 15.96
C MET A 115 -8.74 -0.60 16.62
N GLN A 116 -8.39 0.68 16.74
CA GLN A 116 -9.29 1.71 17.29
C GLN A 116 -10.55 1.87 16.45
N LEU A 117 -10.41 1.92 15.11
CA LEU A 117 -11.55 2.00 14.20
C LEU A 117 -12.43 0.74 14.30
N ALA A 118 -11.84 -0.45 14.38
CA ALA A 118 -12.58 -1.70 14.56
C ALA A 118 -13.35 -1.74 15.89
N ALA A 119 -12.73 -1.26 16.98
CA ALA A 119 -13.38 -1.16 18.29
C ALA A 119 -14.58 -0.22 18.27
N LEU A 120 -14.44 0.98 17.69
CA LEU A 120 -15.55 1.94 17.53
C LEU A 120 -16.69 1.35 16.70
N LYS A 121 -16.37 0.70 15.58
CA LYS A 121 -17.39 0.03 14.75
C LYS A 121 -18.09 -1.09 15.52
N ARG A 122 -17.36 -1.90 16.29
CA ARG A 122 -17.96 -2.96 17.13
C ARG A 122 -18.89 -2.37 18.20
N GLU A 123 -18.51 -1.28 18.87
CA GLU A 123 -19.38 -0.59 19.81
C GLU A 123 -20.64 -0.01 19.15
N GLU A 124 -20.52 0.54 17.94
CA GLU A 124 -21.67 1.02 17.17
C GLU A 124 -22.63 -0.12 16.81
N ILE A 125 -22.10 -1.27 16.40
CA ILE A 125 -22.87 -2.49 16.12
C ILE A 125 -23.60 -2.96 17.38
N GLU A 126 -22.91 -3.07 18.51
CA GLU A 126 -23.51 -3.49 19.79
C GLU A 126 -24.62 -2.54 20.25
N LYS A 127 -24.39 -1.22 20.16
CA LYS A 127 -25.40 -0.20 20.49
C LYS A 127 -26.61 -0.23 19.55
N SER A 128 -26.44 -0.64 18.30
CA SER A 128 -27.55 -0.73 17.34
C SER A 128 -28.54 -1.86 17.65
N GLY A 129 -28.13 -2.87 18.43
CA GLY A 129 -28.94 -4.05 18.73
C GLY A 129 -29.37 -4.87 17.51
N SER A 130 -28.80 -4.58 16.33
CA SER A 130 -29.13 -5.23 15.07
C SER A 130 -28.32 -6.51 14.88
N ASP A 131 -28.96 -7.57 14.38
CA ASP A 131 -28.24 -8.79 13.99
C ASP A 131 -27.35 -8.45 12.79
N ILE A 132 -26.05 -8.30 13.05
CA ILE A 132 -25.05 -7.91 12.06
C ILE A 132 -25.04 -8.84 10.83
N LEU A 133 -25.43 -10.11 11.00
CA LEU A 133 -25.45 -11.07 9.90
C LEU A 133 -26.59 -10.79 8.91
N GLN A 134 -27.65 -10.11 9.35
CA GLN A 134 -28.77 -9.68 8.49
C GLN A 134 -28.53 -8.32 7.85
N THR A 135 -27.48 -7.60 8.25
CA THR A 135 -27.15 -6.29 7.70
C THR A 135 -26.70 -6.41 6.25
N ASP A 136 -27.14 -5.46 5.42
CA ASP A 136 -26.77 -5.38 4.01
C ASP A 136 -25.26 -5.15 3.82
N VAL A 137 -24.68 -5.78 2.80
CA VAL A 137 -23.25 -5.68 2.46
C VAL A 137 -22.78 -4.26 2.16
N SER A 138 -23.69 -3.30 1.90
CA SER A 138 -23.36 -1.87 1.72
C SER A 138 -22.64 -1.25 2.93
N VAL A 139 -22.82 -1.79 4.14
CA VAL A 139 -22.09 -1.32 5.34
C VAL A 139 -20.57 -1.50 5.22
N LEU A 140 -20.12 -2.44 4.37
CA LEU A 140 -18.70 -2.64 4.08
C LEU A 140 -18.09 -1.49 3.26
N GLN A 141 -18.93 -0.62 2.68
CA GLN A 141 -18.52 0.49 1.81
C GLN A 141 -17.56 0.04 0.69
N LEU A 142 -17.89 -1.11 0.09
CA LEU A 142 -17.12 -1.69 -1.02
C LEU A 142 -17.16 -0.77 -2.24
N THR A 143 -16.17 -0.89 -3.11
CA THR A 143 -16.21 -0.26 -4.43
C THR A 143 -17.47 -0.69 -5.18
N ILE A 144 -18.04 0.23 -5.97
CA ILE A 144 -19.23 -0.01 -6.80
C ILE A 144 -19.07 -1.29 -7.64
N ARG A 145 -17.86 -1.59 -8.13
CA ARG A 145 -17.57 -2.83 -8.87
C ARG A 145 -17.80 -4.08 -8.01
N THR A 146 -17.18 -4.12 -6.83
CA THR A 146 -17.27 -5.28 -5.93
C THR A 146 -18.70 -5.47 -5.44
N TRP A 147 -19.36 -4.38 -5.02
CA TRP A 147 -20.77 -4.40 -4.64
C TRP A 147 -21.67 -4.93 -5.77
N ASN A 148 -21.52 -4.41 -7.01
CA ASN A 148 -22.31 -4.87 -8.17
C ASN A 148 -22.10 -6.34 -8.51
N ILE A 149 -20.93 -6.91 -8.22
CA ILE A 149 -20.69 -8.33 -8.44
C ILE A 149 -21.41 -9.14 -7.36
N LEU A 150 -21.26 -8.79 -6.07
CA LEU A 150 -21.94 -9.47 -4.97
C LEU A 150 -23.46 -9.47 -5.17
N ASN A 151 -24.04 -8.30 -5.47
CA ASN A 151 -25.47 -8.13 -5.69
C ASN A 151 -26.00 -8.99 -6.86
N ARG A 152 -25.22 -9.15 -7.94
CA ARG A 152 -25.59 -10.02 -9.07
C ARG A 152 -25.47 -11.51 -8.77
N ASN A 153 -24.65 -11.89 -7.80
CA ASN A 153 -24.53 -13.26 -7.33
C ASN A 153 -25.53 -13.59 -6.22
N GLY A 154 -26.46 -12.68 -5.91
CA GLY A 154 -27.47 -12.87 -4.86
C GLY A 154 -26.90 -12.78 -3.44
N ILE A 155 -25.76 -12.12 -3.26
CA ILE A 155 -25.14 -11.92 -1.95
C ILE A 155 -25.49 -10.50 -1.49
N HIS A 156 -26.45 -10.41 -0.57
CA HIS A 156 -27.02 -9.15 -0.10
C HIS A 156 -26.68 -8.88 1.36
N THR A 157 -26.47 -9.92 2.18
CA THR A 157 -26.19 -9.77 3.61
C THR A 157 -24.78 -10.17 4.01
N LEU A 158 -24.32 -9.67 5.17
CA LEU A 158 -23.02 -10.08 5.73
C LEU A 158 -23.00 -11.57 6.08
N GLY A 159 -24.11 -12.14 6.54
CA GLY A 159 -24.22 -13.57 6.88
C GLY A 159 -24.06 -14.48 5.67
N GLU A 160 -24.72 -14.16 4.55
CA GLU A 160 -24.54 -14.88 3.28
C GLU A 160 -23.08 -14.83 2.81
N LEU A 161 -22.48 -13.65 2.87
CA LEU A 161 -21.11 -13.43 2.43
C LEU A 161 -20.10 -14.22 3.28
N ILE A 162 -20.25 -14.20 4.60
CA ILE A 162 -19.38 -14.94 5.54
C ILE A 162 -19.53 -16.45 5.34
N SER A 163 -20.76 -16.94 5.16
CA SER A 163 -21.02 -18.38 4.93
C SER A 163 -20.34 -18.86 3.67
N ILE A 164 -20.48 -18.13 2.55
CA ILE A 164 -19.82 -18.47 1.29
C ILE A 164 -18.29 -18.39 1.42
N LEU A 165 -17.75 -17.41 2.16
CA LEU A 165 -16.31 -17.32 2.40
C LEU A 165 -15.78 -18.48 3.25
N ALA A 166 -16.56 -18.98 4.21
CA ALA A 166 -16.18 -20.13 5.04
C ALA A 166 -16.23 -21.44 4.25
N GLU A 167 -17.17 -21.58 3.32
CA GLU A 167 -17.36 -22.79 2.51
C GLU A 167 -16.47 -22.84 1.27
N ASP A 168 -16.39 -21.75 0.50
CA ASP A 168 -15.77 -21.69 -0.83
C ASP A 168 -15.14 -20.32 -1.12
N LYS A 169 -14.12 -19.96 -0.33
CA LYS A 169 -13.33 -18.73 -0.52
C LYS A 169 -12.70 -18.65 -1.91
N GLU A 170 -12.15 -19.77 -2.41
CA GLU A 170 -11.48 -19.82 -3.71
C GLU A 170 -12.46 -19.63 -4.86
N GLY A 171 -13.60 -20.31 -4.85
CA GLY A 171 -14.61 -20.17 -5.89
C GLY A 171 -15.26 -18.79 -5.88
N LEU A 172 -15.48 -18.18 -4.70
CA LEU A 172 -15.88 -16.77 -4.65
C LEU A 172 -14.81 -15.87 -5.28
N GLY A 173 -13.53 -16.13 -5.00
CA GLY A 173 -12.40 -15.43 -5.60
C GLY A 173 -12.34 -15.51 -7.12
N ILE A 174 -12.73 -16.65 -7.70
CA ILE A 174 -12.84 -16.84 -9.15
C ILE A 174 -14.00 -16.01 -9.72
N ARG A 175 -15.16 -15.99 -9.05
CA ARG A 175 -16.36 -15.25 -9.50
C ARG A 175 -16.17 -13.73 -9.46
N ILE A 176 -15.57 -13.22 -8.38
CA ILE A 176 -15.49 -11.76 -8.14
C ILE A 176 -14.13 -11.16 -8.50
N GLY A 177 -13.10 -11.99 -8.60
CA GLY A 177 -11.72 -11.59 -8.90
C GLY A 177 -10.93 -11.22 -7.64
N ARG A 178 -9.61 -11.45 -7.71
CA ARG A 178 -8.68 -11.33 -6.57
C ARG A 178 -8.73 -9.98 -5.85
N ASN A 179 -8.81 -8.87 -6.57
CA ASN A 179 -8.82 -7.54 -5.97
C ASN A 179 -10.13 -7.28 -5.19
N SER A 180 -11.27 -7.70 -5.75
CA SER A 180 -12.57 -7.59 -5.10
C SER A 180 -12.68 -8.53 -3.90
N LEU A 181 -12.14 -9.74 -3.99
CA LEU A 181 -12.03 -10.65 -2.83
C LEU A 181 -11.18 -10.05 -1.71
N SER A 182 -10.00 -9.50 -2.05
CA SER A 182 -9.13 -8.85 -1.07
C SER A 182 -9.81 -7.65 -0.41
N GLU A 183 -10.57 -6.86 -1.16
CA GLU A 183 -11.35 -5.74 -0.63
C GLU A 183 -12.41 -6.22 0.37
N VAL A 184 -13.19 -7.25 0.00
CA VAL A 184 -14.22 -7.85 0.87
C VAL A 184 -13.61 -8.36 2.17
N VAL A 185 -12.55 -9.18 2.09
CA VAL A 185 -11.91 -9.78 3.27
C VAL A 185 -11.39 -8.69 4.20
N CYS A 186 -10.67 -7.69 3.67
CA CYS A 186 -10.15 -6.57 4.44
C CYS A 186 -11.28 -5.79 5.15
N LYS A 187 -12.42 -5.57 4.49
CA LYS A 187 -13.57 -4.87 5.11
C LYS A 187 -14.29 -5.69 6.19
N LEU A 188 -14.35 -7.01 6.04
CA LEU A 188 -14.88 -7.89 7.07
C LEU A 188 -13.95 -7.98 8.29
N GLU A 189 -12.64 -8.00 8.08
CA GLU A 189 -11.62 -7.90 9.14
C GLU A 189 -11.71 -6.56 9.87
N GLU A 190 -11.89 -5.44 9.15
CA GLU A 190 -12.13 -4.11 9.74
C GLU A 190 -13.39 -4.06 10.62
N LEU A 191 -14.38 -4.92 10.37
CA LEU A 191 -15.59 -5.07 11.20
C LEU A 191 -15.42 -6.11 12.31
N GLY A 192 -14.28 -6.80 12.38
CA GLY A 192 -14.04 -7.89 13.32
C GLY A 192 -14.94 -9.11 13.08
N LEU A 193 -15.43 -9.28 11.84
CA LEU A 193 -16.25 -10.41 11.41
C LEU A 193 -15.43 -11.56 10.83
N LEU A 194 -14.17 -11.30 10.52
CA LEU A 194 -13.15 -12.29 10.22
C LEU A 194 -11.94 -12.02 11.12
N SER A 195 -11.37 -13.08 11.68
CA SER A 195 -10.04 -13.07 12.29
C SER A 195 -9.14 -13.92 11.39
N ASP A 196 -7.91 -13.49 11.15
CA ASP A 196 -6.93 -14.16 10.27
C ASP A 196 -7.04 -15.69 10.35
N CYS A 197 -7.22 -16.35 9.19
CA CYS A 197 -6.90 -17.77 9.02
C CYS A 197 -5.44 -17.91 8.61
#